data_AF-A0AAV0CZ95-F1
#
_entry.id   AF-A0AAV0CZ95-F1
#
_cell.length_a   1.000
_cell.length_b   1.000
_cell.length_c   1.000
_cell.angle_alpha   90.00
_cell.angle_beta   90.00
_cell.angle_gamma   90.00
#
_symmetry.space_group_name_H-M   'P 1'
#
loop_
_entity.id
_entity.type
_entity.pdbx_description
1 polymer ?
#
loop_
_entity_poly.entity_id
_entity_poly.type
_entity_poly.pdbx_seq_one_letter_code
_entity_poly.pdbx_strand_id
1 'polypeptide(L)'
;MLSPLPAICRSFHLATEKFLSNSSSFYQNIDFYLCIFQSELRGTIRMADLTELNNCLRQIKARRQATIQPQLAIPQNAIGVNPAEVMALDMTDPNALLKARLANLMMEPVSIPEANKTMFLDFPNINANLQVDETDFPDDKYIRAEGYFIFRTDINHLCLIGRQVIPMLSSGFNTEGVIGLLLLAYNLRVPRTNGEEFVFEELDPHFSVRDVAGETVVSVQYSGAETGICCRESGNPINDAIFYCYLAASTLRLFTRSPENYIGAWTNIIARFSGFYGFTPPVHPLAPTQLALSGLHSAFSSDNRMRMTLYKIIYSTGPSPKCEGLRRFLYENYLANTGLHAVGIFAQLCASLGVETELMLQVWSTREFSRQIGALSEFVKMMTNRENGYNRKMWRYGRIFNENFMSTLQTKSCPKFVYILASMLKTEDPAKCRNILEIVQIINLSDEVKMKCSAVGQNWLSKVKAVKHGKDLC
;
A
#
# COMPACT_ATOMS: atom_id res chain seq x y z
N MET A 1 21.93 -25.22 -47.16
CA MET A 1 21.92 -24.28 -46.02
C MET A 1 21.97 -25.11 -44.75
N LEU A 2 23.06 -25.03 -43.99
CA LEU A 2 23.22 -25.76 -42.73
C LEU A 2 22.33 -25.12 -41.66
N SER A 3 21.64 -25.94 -40.87
CA SER A 3 20.79 -25.52 -39.76
C SER A 3 21.59 -24.68 -38.74
N PRO A 4 21.12 -23.50 -38.29
CA PRO A 4 21.80 -22.66 -37.30
C PRO A 4 21.70 -23.22 -35.86
N LEU A 5 20.96 -24.32 -35.65
CA LEU A 5 20.68 -24.87 -34.32
C LEU A 5 21.93 -25.30 -33.53
N PRO A 6 22.97 -25.93 -34.13
CA PRO A 6 24.18 -26.30 -33.41
C PRO A 6 24.93 -25.09 -32.86
N ALA A 7 24.84 -23.93 -33.51
CA ALA A 7 25.46 -22.69 -33.05
C ALA A 7 24.67 -22.06 -31.88
N ILE A 8 23.34 -22.12 -31.92
CA ILE A 8 22.47 -21.62 -30.84
C ILE A 8 22.64 -22.47 -29.58
N CYS A 9 22.62 -23.81 -29.71
CA CYS A 9 22.84 -24.71 -28.57
C CYS A 9 24.23 -24.53 -27.97
N ARG A 10 25.27 -24.33 -28.80
CA ARG A 10 26.64 -24.12 -28.31
C ARG A 10 26.80 -22.76 -27.61
N SER A 11 26.18 -21.71 -28.14
CA SER A 11 26.14 -20.37 -27.50
C SER A 11 25.37 -20.38 -26.18
N PHE A 12 24.25 -21.08 -26.11
CA PHE A 12 23.50 -21.26 -24.87
C PHE A 12 24.29 -22.05 -23.84
N HIS A 13 24.97 -23.14 -24.25
CA HIS A 13 25.79 -23.94 -23.36
C HIS A 13 26.95 -23.12 -22.76
N LEU A 14 27.67 -22.36 -23.61
CA LEU A 14 28.74 -21.46 -23.17
C LEU A 14 28.25 -20.32 -22.27
N ALA A 15 27.08 -19.75 -22.57
CA ALA A 15 26.46 -18.73 -21.72
C ALA A 15 26.08 -19.31 -20.35
N THR A 16 25.59 -20.55 -20.31
CA THR A 16 25.22 -21.25 -19.07
C THR A 16 26.47 -21.58 -18.26
N GLU A 17 27.54 -22.10 -18.86
CA GLU A 17 28.80 -22.40 -18.15
C GLU A 17 29.47 -21.14 -17.58
N LYS A 18 29.51 -20.05 -18.35
CA LYS A 18 30.09 -18.76 -17.92
C LYS A 18 29.28 -18.08 -16.80
N PHE A 19 27.98 -18.37 -16.70
CA PHE A 19 27.10 -17.85 -15.65
C PHE A 19 27.08 -18.74 -14.39
N LEU A 20 27.16 -20.06 -14.55
CA LEU A 20 27.18 -21.02 -13.44
C LEU A 20 28.43 -20.88 -12.56
N SER A 21 29.52 -20.30 -13.07
CA SER A 21 30.72 -20.01 -12.28
C SER A 21 30.61 -18.77 -11.38
N ASN A 22 29.56 -17.93 -11.51
CA ASN A 22 29.53 -16.59 -10.91
C ASN A 22 28.33 -16.25 -10.01
N SER A 23 27.34 -17.14 -9.80
CA SER A 23 26.17 -16.77 -8.99
C SER A 23 25.41 -17.96 -8.39
N SER A 24 25.19 -17.92 -7.07
CA SER A 24 24.30 -18.83 -6.34
C SER A 24 22.80 -18.52 -6.51
N SER A 25 22.44 -17.32 -7.02
CA SER A 25 21.04 -16.90 -7.18
C SER A 25 20.37 -17.42 -8.46
N PHE A 26 21.16 -17.92 -9.43
CA PHE A 26 20.63 -18.41 -10.70
C PHE A 26 19.90 -19.76 -10.58
N TYR A 27 20.32 -20.62 -9.63
CA TYR A 27 19.72 -21.94 -9.44
C TYR A 27 18.24 -21.89 -9.03
N GLN A 28 17.75 -20.77 -8.52
CA GLN A 28 16.34 -20.60 -8.14
C GLN A 28 15.43 -20.27 -9.33
N ASN A 29 15.97 -19.77 -10.46
CA ASN A 29 15.17 -19.27 -11.58
C ASN A 29 15.39 -20.02 -12.91
N ILE A 30 16.17 -21.09 -12.92
CA ILE A 30 16.49 -21.82 -14.16
C ILE A 30 15.23 -22.39 -14.83
N ASP A 31 14.24 -22.85 -14.05
CA ASP A 31 12.99 -23.40 -14.59
C ASP A 31 12.12 -22.31 -15.28
N PHE A 32 12.21 -21.06 -14.83
CA PHE A 32 11.53 -19.91 -15.45
C PHE A 32 12.14 -19.55 -16.81
N TYR A 33 13.48 -19.43 -16.89
CA TYR A 33 14.18 -19.16 -18.15
C TYR A 33 14.02 -20.28 -19.16
N LEU A 34 14.01 -21.54 -18.68
CA LEU A 34 13.75 -22.70 -19.54
C LEU A 34 12.32 -22.71 -20.11
N CYS A 35 11.34 -22.19 -19.36
CA CYS A 35 9.95 -22.08 -19.81
C CYS A 35 9.78 -21.02 -20.90
N ILE A 36 10.42 -19.85 -20.73
CA ILE A 36 10.44 -18.77 -21.75
C ILE A 36 11.14 -19.24 -23.03
N PHE A 37 12.30 -19.91 -22.89
CA PHE A 37 13.04 -20.41 -24.05
C PHE A 37 12.28 -21.50 -24.81
N GLN A 38 11.51 -22.34 -24.10
CA GLN A 38 10.64 -23.34 -24.72
C GLN A 38 9.42 -22.75 -25.43
N SER A 39 8.86 -21.63 -24.94
CA SER A 39 7.70 -21.01 -25.58
C SER A 39 8.06 -20.31 -26.88
N GLU A 40 9.21 -19.64 -26.95
CA GLU A 40 9.67 -18.95 -28.17
C GLU A 40 10.11 -19.93 -29.28
N LEU A 41 10.68 -21.09 -28.93
CA LEU A 41 11.16 -22.06 -29.91
C LEU A 41 10.07 -22.98 -30.47
N ARG A 42 8.93 -23.13 -29.80
CA ARG A 42 7.80 -23.96 -30.28
C ARG A 42 7.19 -23.46 -31.59
N GLY A 43 7.40 -22.19 -31.96
CA GLY A 43 6.94 -21.65 -33.24
C GLY A 43 7.85 -21.96 -34.44
N THR A 44 9.08 -22.42 -34.21
CA THR A 44 10.15 -22.29 -35.22
C THR A 44 10.91 -23.60 -35.51
N ILE A 45 10.67 -24.66 -34.74
CA ILE A 45 11.51 -25.88 -34.75
C ILE A 45 10.77 -27.12 -35.24
N ARG A 46 11.42 -27.96 -36.07
CA ARG A 46 10.90 -29.26 -36.51
C ARG A 46 10.96 -30.30 -35.38
N MET A 47 10.01 -31.23 -35.35
CA MET A 47 9.85 -32.26 -34.30
C MET A 47 11.12 -33.06 -33.94
N ALA A 48 12.05 -33.28 -34.88
CA ALA A 48 13.30 -34.02 -34.61
C ALA A 48 14.24 -33.26 -33.65
N ASP A 49 14.27 -31.93 -33.73
CA ASP A 49 15.15 -31.06 -32.95
C ASP A 49 14.65 -30.85 -31.50
N LEU A 50 13.35 -31.06 -31.26
CA LEU A 50 12.73 -31.04 -29.93
C LEU A 50 13.24 -32.17 -29.03
N THR A 51 13.62 -33.31 -29.62
CA THR A 51 14.14 -34.45 -28.86
C THR A 51 15.54 -34.16 -28.30
N GLU A 52 16.38 -33.51 -29.09
CA GLU A 52 17.75 -33.15 -28.71
C GLU A 52 17.75 -32.06 -27.62
N LEU A 53 16.88 -31.06 -27.76
CA LEU A 53 16.66 -30.03 -26.72
C LEU A 53 16.20 -30.66 -25.40
N ASN A 54 15.24 -31.58 -25.44
CA ASN A 54 14.75 -32.26 -24.24
C ASN A 54 15.83 -33.11 -23.55
N ASN A 55 16.73 -33.74 -24.31
CA ASN A 55 17.86 -34.48 -23.76
C ASN A 55 18.86 -33.56 -23.06
N CYS A 56 19.15 -32.38 -23.63
CA CYS A 56 20.01 -31.38 -23.01
C CYS A 56 19.43 -30.88 -21.67
N LEU A 57 18.12 -30.63 -21.62
CA LEU A 57 17.43 -30.17 -20.41
C LEU A 57 17.45 -31.21 -19.28
N ARG A 58 17.33 -32.50 -19.60
CA ARG A 58 17.46 -33.57 -18.60
C ARG A 58 18.85 -33.60 -17.98
N GLN A 59 19.91 -33.40 -18.77
CA GLN A 59 21.28 -33.38 -18.25
C GLN A 59 21.53 -32.20 -17.30
N ILE A 60 20.97 -31.02 -17.60
CA ILE A 60 21.07 -29.84 -16.72
C ILE A 60 20.35 -30.08 -15.38
N LYS A 61 19.13 -30.67 -15.42
CA LYS A 61 18.37 -31.00 -14.20
C LYS A 61 19.08 -32.03 -13.32
N ALA A 62 19.67 -33.07 -13.91
CA ALA A 62 20.43 -34.08 -13.17
C ALA A 62 21.66 -33.48 -12.46
N ARG A 63 22.37 -32.55 -13.10
CA ARG A 63 23.52 -31.85 -12.48
C ARG A 63 23.10 -30.97 -11.31
N ARG A 64 21.94 -30.30 -11.36
CA ARG A 64 21.40 -29.50 -10.24
C ARG A 64 21.13 -30.35 -9.00
N GLN A 65 20.59 -31.55 -9.16
CA GLN A 65 20.30 -32.45 -8.03
C GLN A 65 21.57 -32.96 -7.34
N ALA A 66 22.65 -33.18 -8.10
CA ALA A 66 23.93 -33.62 -7.54
C ALA A 66 24.62 -32.55 -6.67
N THR A 67 24.33 -31.26 -6.87
CA THR A 67 25.00 -30.15 -6.16
C THR A 67 24.32 -29.75 -4.84
N ILE A 68 23.08 -30.20 -4.57
CA ILE A 68 22.25 -29.68 -3.45
C ILE A 68 22.32 -30.54 -2.18
N GLN A 69 22.91 -31.75 -2.20
CA GLN A 69 23.21 -32.53 -0.99
C GLN A 69 24.72 -32.54 -0.78
N PRO A 70 25.31 -31.71 0.10
CA PRO A 70 25.34 -32.06 1.53
C PRO A 70 25.68 -30.89 2.51
N GLN A 71 24.72 -30.23 3.17
CA GLN A 71 25.03 -29.40 4.36
C GLN A 71 23.85 -29.30 5.32
N LEU A 72 23.78 -30.18 6.32
CA LEU A 72 23.01 -29.99 7.55
C LEU A 72 23.67 -30.82 8.67
N ALA A 73 24.55 -30.18 9.42
CA ALA A 73 25.01 -30.65 10.73
C ALA A 73 24.91 -29.46 11.70
N ILE A 74 24.08 -29.59 12.74
CA ILE A 74 23.89 -28.58 13.78
C ILE A 74 24.66 -29.05 15.04
N PRO A 75 25.49 -28.21 15.68
CA PRO A 75 26.09 -28.54 16.96
C PRO A 75 25.17 -28.17 18.12
N GLN A 76 25.03 -29.09 19.07
CA GLN A 76 24.35 -28.90 20.36
C GLN A 76 25.34 -28.41 21.42
N ASN A 77 24.97 -27.37 22.17
CA ASN A 77 25.41 -26.97 23.52
C ASN A 77 24.62 -25.67 23.85
N ALA A 78 24.06 -25.36 25.01
CA ALA A 78 23.80 -26.00 26.30
C ALA A 78 22.81 -25.06 27.02
N ILE A 79 21.68 -25.52 27.57
CA ILE A 79 20.86 -24.74 28.53
C ILE A 79 20.26 -25.71 29.56
N GLY A 80 20.48 -25.39 30.85
CA GLY A 80 20.08 -26.20 31.99
C GLY A 80 18.58 -26.37 32.12
N VAL A 81 18.15 -27.62 32.20
CA VAL A 81 16.80 -28.03 32.60
C VAL A 81 16.96 -28.92 33.84
N ASN A 82 16.10 -28.70 34.83
CA ASN A 82 16.08 -29.48 36.05
C ASN A 82 15.73 -30.95 35.73
N PRO A 83 16.60 -31.94 36.05
CA PRO A 83 16.42 -33.33 35.63
C PRO A 83 15.12 -34.00 36.11
N ALA A 84 14.49 -33.48 37.17
CA ALA A 84 13.27 -34.04 37.73
C ALA A 84 12.02 -33.78 36.87
N GLU A 85 11.97 -32.71 36.08
CA GLU A 85 10.82 -32.39 35.22
C GLU A 85 10.82 -33.16 33.90
N VAL A 86 11.98 -33.68 33.48
CA VAL A 86 12.12 -34.43 32.22
C VAL A 86 11.62 -35.87 32.35
N MET A 87 11.61 -36.44 33.55
CA MET A 87 11.24 -37.85 33.77
C MET A 87 9.73 -38.13 33.75
N ALA A 88 8.87 -37.11 33.70
CA ALA A 88 7.41 -37.27 33.69
C ALA A 88 6.75 -36.97 32.33
N LEU A 89 7.54 -36.66 31.28
CA LEU A 89 7.00 -36.33 29.96
C LEU A 89 6.86 -37.60 29.11
N ASP A 90 5.70 -37.74 28.46
CA ASP A 90 5.46 -38.79 27.48
C ASP A 90 6.42 -38.63 26.31
N MET A 91 7.45 -39.47 26.28
CA MET A 91 8.54 -39.46 25.28
C MET A 91 8.06 -39.84 23.87
N THR A 92 6.80 -40.26 23.71
CA THR A 92 6.23 -40.58 22.39
C THR A 92 5.62 -39.37 21.69
N ASP A 93 5.38 -38.26 22.39
CA ASP A 93 4.91 -37.00 21.79
C ASP A 93 6.10 -36.02 21.63
N PRO A 94 6.57 -35.77 20.39
CA PRO A 94 7.68 -34.84 20.13
C PRO A 94 7.37 -33.40 20.55
N ASN A 95 6.11 -33.09 20.88
CA ASN A 95 5.67 -31.78 21.37
C ASN A 95 5.34 -31.76 22.88
N ALA A 96 5.53 -32.85 23.64
CA ALA A 96 5.20 -32.91 25.06
C ALA A 96 5.88 -31.80 25.87
N LEU A 97 7.16 -31.53 25.59
CA LEU A 97 7.94 -30.47 26.24
C LEU A 97 7.43 -29.07 25.90
N LEU A 98 6.96 -28.86 24.66
CA LEU A 98 6.39 -27.59 24.22
C LEU A 98 5.00 -27.36 24.86
N LYS A 99 4.18 -28.41 24.95
CA LYS A 99 2.87 -28.38 25.63
C LYS A 99 3.01 -28.08 27.12
N ALA A 100 3.98 -28.70 27.81
CA ALA A 100 4.25 -28.43 29.22
C ALA A 100 4.72 -26.98 29.44
N ARG A 101 5.57 -26.44 28.55
CA ARG A 101 5.99 -25.03 28.59
C ARG A 101 4.85 -24.06 28.30
N LEU A 102 3.96 -24.39 27.35
CA LEU A 102 2.77 -23.59 27.04
C LEU A 102 1.78 -23.59 28.20
N ALA A 103 1.57 -24.73 28.86
CA ALA A 103 0.70 -24.84 30.03
C ALA A 103 1.18 -23.98 31.20
N ASN A 104 2.50 -23.89 31.42
CA ASN A 104 3.09 -23.03 32.46
C ASN A 104 3.07 -21.53 32.11
N LEU A 105 2.92 -21.17 30.82
CA LEU A 105 2.80 -19.78 30.35
C LEU A 105 1.35 -19.29 30.28
N MET A 106 0.36 -20.17 30.47
CA MET A 106 -1.04 -19.78 30.60
C MET A 106 -1.29 -19.27 32.02
N MET A 107 -0.92 -18.01 32.28
CA MET A 107 -1.42 -17.26 33.43
C MET A 107 -2.94 -17.37 33.46
N GLU A 108 -3.52 -17.75 34.61
CA GLU A 108 -4.97 -17.64 34.79
C GLU A 108 -5.39 -16.21 34.44
N PRO A 109 -6.36 -16.03 33.54
CA PRO A 109 -6.76 -14.69 33.11
C PRO A 109 -7.21 -13.92 34.35
N VAL A 110 -6.53 -12.80 34.64
CA VAL A 110 -6.94 -11.86 35.69
C VAL A 110 -8.42 -11.58 35.50
N SER A 111 -9.24 -12.06 36.44
CA SER A 111 -10.69 -11.94 36.34
C SER A 111 -11.07 -10.46 36.36
N ILE A 112 -11.64 -9.99 35.25
CA ILE A 112 -12.21 -8.64 35.19
C ILE A 112 -13.36 -8.60 36.20
N PRO A 113 -13.39 -7.63 37.14
CA PRO A 113 -14.48 -7.50 38.11
C PRO A 113 -15.84 -7.50 37.41
N GLU A 114 -16.79 -8.29 37.91
CA GLU A 114 -18.08 -8.53 37.26
C GLU A 114 -18.87 -7.25 36.98
N ALA A 115 -18.69 -6.23 37.83
CA ALA A 115 -19.26 -4.88 37.67
C ALA A 115 -18.82 -4.17 36.37
N ASN A 116 -17.69 -4.57 35.79
CA ASN A 116 -17.18 -3.98 34.55
C ASN A 116 -17.67 -4.72 33.30
N LYS A 117 -18.14 -5.97 33.40
CA LYS A 117 -18.61 -6.74 32.23
C LYS A 117 -19.90 -6.19 31.64
N THR A 118 -20.77 -5.62 32.48
CA THR A 118 -22.08 -5.07 32.07
C THR A 118 -21.95 -3.77 31.27
N MET A 119 -20.88 -2.99 31.46
CA MET A 119 -20.62 -1.74 30.70
C MET A 119 -20.29 -1.96 29.22
N PHE A 120 -20.13 -3.21 28.77
CA PHE A 120 -19.80 -3.55 27.39
C PHE A 120 -20.95 -4.21 26.63
N LEU A 121 -22.13 -4.35 27.25
CA LEU A 121 -23.32 -4.95 26.64
C LEU A 121 -24.17 -3.93 25.84
N ASP A 122 -23.97 -2.63 26.02
CA ASP A 122 -24.82 -1.58 25.45
C ASP A 122 -24.52 -1.23 23.98
N PHE A 123 -23.60 -1.94 23.32
CA PHE A 123 -23.41 -1.81 21.88
C PHE A 123 -24.11 -2.95 21.16
N PRO A 124 -24.99 -2.67 20.18
CA PRO A 124 -25.58 -3.72 19.36
C PRO A 124 -24.46 -4.58 18.79
N ASN A 125 -24.67 -5.89 18.78
CA ASN A 125 -23.70 -6.86 18.27
C ASN A 125 -23.50 -6.60 16.76
N ILE A 126 -22.57 -5.71 16.40
CA ILE A 126 -22.25 -5.30 15.02
C ILE A 126 -21.84 -6.54 14.18
N ASN A 127 -21.52 -7.68 14.82
CA ASN A 127 -21.16 -8.93 14.17
C ASN A 127 -22.26 -9.53 13.26
N ALA A 128 -23.53 -9.15 13.41
CA ALA A 128 -24.57 -9.70 12.54
C ALA A 128 -24.52 -9.18 11.09
N ASN A 129 -23.85 -8.03 10.86
CA ASN A 129 -23.77 -7.38 9.54
C ASN A 129 -22.34 -7.10 9.06
N LEU A 130 -21.32 -7.60 9.77
CA LEU A 130 -19.93 -7.45 9.32
C LEU A 130 -19.67 -8.44 8.18
N GLN A 131 -19.66 -7.93 6.95
CA GLN A 131 -19.00 -8.58 5.83
C GLN A 131 -17.60 -9.03 6.26
N VAL A 132 -17.15 -10.19 5.76
CA VAL A 132 -15.86 -10.80 6.13
C VAL A 132 -14.74 -9.74 6.05
N ASP A 133 -14.06 -9.51 7.17
CA ASP A 133 -12.98 -8.53 7.26
C ASP A 133 -11.86 -8.95 6.30
N GLU A 134 -11.54 -8.07 5.35
CA GLU A 134 -10.48 -8.37 4.41
C GLU A 134 -9.15 -7.85 4.95
N THR A 135 -8.27 -8.78 5.31
CA THR A 135 -6.99 -8.50 5.96
C THR A 135 -5.80 -8.54 5.00
N ASP A 136 -6.01 -8.84 3.72
CA ASP A 136 -4.96 -8.95 2.72
C ASP A 136 -5.29 -8.17 1.43
N PHE A 137 -4.25 -7.63 0.81
CA PHE A 137 -4.34 -6.78 -0.37
C PHE A 137 -3.07 -6.84 -1.21
N PRO A 138 -2.92 -7.85 -2.08
CA PRO A 138 -1.79 -7.92 -3.01
C PRO A 138 -1.84 -6.79 -4.05
N ASP A 139 -0.67 -6.44 -4.56
CA ASP A 139 -0.47 -5.30 -5.45
C ASP A 139 -1.18 -5.43 -6.79
N ASP A 140 -1.41 -6.63 -7.29
CA ASP A 140 -2.03 -6.89 -8.61
C ASP A 140 -3.55 -7.17 -8.53
N LYS A 141 -4.12 -7.15 -7.33
CA LYS A 141 -5.52 -7.53 -7.05
C LYS A 141 -6.55 -6.93 -8.01
N TYR A 142 -6.42 -5.64 -8.34
CA TYR A 142 -7.36 -4.92 -9.19
C TYR A 142 -6.74 -4.40 -10.49
N ILE A 143 -5.53 -4.83 -10.84
CA ILE A 143 -4.84 -4.26 -12.02
C ILE A 143 -5.58 -4.54 -13.34
N ARG A 144 -6.35 -5.64 -13.39
CA ARG A 144 -7.19 -6.05 -14.53
C ARG A 144 -8.64 -5.59 -14.43
N ALA A 145 -9.00 -4.86 -13.37
CA ALA A 145 -10.34 -4.32 -13.24
C ALA A 145 -10.57 -3.21 -14.27
N GLU A 146 -11.82 -3.09 -14.70
CA GLU A 146 -12.25 -2.10 -15.68
C GLU A 146 -12.15 -0.68 -15.09
N GLY A 147 -11.42 0.18 -15.79
CA GLY A 147 -11.30 1.61 -15.51
C GLY A 147 -11.44 2.44 -16.79
N TYR A 148 -11.01 3.69 -16.73
CA TYR A 148 -10.90 4.56 -17.89
C TYR A 148 -9.53 4.42 -18.52
N PHE A 149 -9.52 4.49 -19.85
CA PHE A 149 -8.29 4.38 -20.60
C PHE A 149 -7.40 5.60 -20.36
N ILE A 150 -6.20 5.37 -19.81
CA ILE A 150 -5.18 6.39 -19.58
C ILE A 150 -3.89 5.99 -20.30
N PHE A 151 -3.23 6.98 -20.89
CA PHE A 151 -2.05 6.76 -21.72
C PHE A 151 -1.10 7.96 -21.62
N ARG A 152 0.16 7.74 -21.98
CA ARG A 152 1.12 8.82 -22.13
C ARG A 152 0.87 9.55 -23.44
N THR A 153 0.92 10.87 -23.42
CA THR A 153 0.67 11.69 -24.61
C THR A 153 1.65 12.85 -24.70
N ASP A 154 1.72 13.48 -25.87
CA ASP A 154 2.60 14.61 -26.12
C ASP A 154 2.15 15.91 -25.44
N ILE A 155 3.07 16.86 -25.36
CA ILE A 155 2.91 18.14 -24.67
C ILE A 155 1.76 18.96 -25.25
N ASN A 156 1.57 18.96 -26.58
CA ASN A 156 0.52 19.77 -27.20
C ASN A 156 -0.87 19.24 -26.83
N HIS A 157 -1.03 17.92 -26.81
CA HIS A 157 -2.27 17.30 -26.35
C HIS A 157 -2.54 17.58 -24.87
N LEU A 158 -1.51 17.52 -24.01
CA LEU A 158 -1.64 17.88 -22.59
C LEU A 158 -2.03 19.35 -22.39
N CYS A 159 -1.47 20.27 -23.18
CA CYS A 159 -1.88 21.68 -23.15
C CYS A 159 -3.34 21.86 -23.56
N LEU A 160 -3.78 21.18 -24.63
CA LEU A 160 -5.15 21.25 -25.12
C LEU A 160 -6.13 20.79 -24.04
N ILE A 161 -5.91 19.59 -23.48
CA ILE A 161 -6.75 19.06 -22.40
C ILE A 161 -6.68 19.98 -21.18
N GLY A 162 -5.49 20.39 -20.76
CA GLY A 162 -5.29 21.23 -19.58
C GLY A 162 -6.04 22.56 -19.65
N ARG A 163 -6.06 23.23 -20.81
CA ARG A 163 -6.81 24.48 -20.99
C ARG A 163 -8.32 24.30 -20.93
N GLN A 164 -8.82 23.11 -21.30
CA GLN A 164 -10.23 22.77 -21.21
C GLN A 164 -10.63 22.35 -19.79
N VAL A 165 -9.82 21.49 -19.17
CA VAL A 165 -10.15 20.79 -17.92
C VAL A 165 -9.85 21.61 -16.67
N ILE A 166 -8.72 22.34 -16.62
CA ILE A 166 -8.34 23.07 -15.40
C ILE A 166 -9.35 24.16 -15.01
N PRO A 167 -9.96 24.94 -15.94
CA PRO A 167 -11.04 25.86 -15.60
C PRO A 167 -12.26 25.20 -14.96
N MET A 168 -12.52 23.92 -15.22
CA MET A 168 -13.64 23.16 -14.64
C MET A 168 -13.53 23.00 -13.12
N LEU A 169 -12.35 23.19 -12.54
CA LEU A 169 -12.21 23.27 -11.08
C LEU A 169 -13.05 24.40 -10.47
N SER A 170 -13.33 25.46 -11.24
CA SER A 170 -14.13 26.60 -10.82
C SER A 170 -15.56 26.55 -11.36
N SER A 171 -15.79 25.96 -12.53
CA SER A 171 -17.09 25.93 -13.20
C SER A 171 -17.83 24.60 -13.19
N GLY A 172 -17.24 23.56 -12.63
CA GLY A 172 -17.83 22.22 -12.61
C GLY A 172 -17.40 21.40 -13.80
N PHE A 173 -17.48 20.08 -13.61
CA PHE A 173 -16.99 19.11 -14.56
C PHE A 173 -18.11 18.59 -15.45
N ASN A 174 -17.74 18.10 -16.63
CA ASN A 174 -18.50 17.10 -17.36
C ASN A 174 -17.71 15.77 -17.34
N THR A 175 -18.23 14.73 -17.97
CA THR A 175 -17.57 13.42 -18.00
C THR A 175 -16.16 13.46 -18.60
N GLU A 176 -16.02 14.04 -19.79
CA GLU A 176 -14.74 14.17 -20.47
C GLU A 176 -13.73 14.95 -19.62
N GLY A 177 -14.20 15.97 -18.89
CA GLY A 177 -13.39 16.75 -17.97
C GLY A 177 -12.82 15.92 -16.83
N VAL A 178 -13.62 15.04 -16.21
CA VAL A 178 -13.12 14.16 -15.14
C VAL A 178 -12.10 13.16 -15.67
N ILE A 179 -12.35 12.57 -16.84
CA ILE A 179 -11.43 11.61 -17.47
C ILE A 179 -10.14 12.32 -17.89
N GLY A 180 -10.25 13.50 -18.51
CA GLY A 180 -9.12 14.35 -18.89
C GLY A 180 -8.29 14.78 -17.67
N LEU A 181 -8.93 14.99 -16.51
CA LEU A 181 -8.23 15.27 -15.25
C LEU A 181 -7.38 14.07 -14.80
N LEU A 182 -7.91 12.84 -14.87
CA LEU A 182 -7.14 11.64 -14.55
C LEU A 182 -6.02 11.38 -15.56
N LEU A 183 -6.26 11.65 -16.85
CA LEU A 183 -5.24 11.55 -17.89
C LEU A 183 -4.09 12.55 -17.67
N LEU A 184 -4.41 13.81 -17.34
CA LEU A 184 -3.41 14.82 -16.96
C LEU A 184 -2.65 14.39 -15.70
N ALA A 185 -3.34 13.86 -14.69
CA ALA A 185 -2.70 13.37 -13.48
C ALA A 185 -1.69 12.24 -13.78
N TYR A 186 -2.06 11.28 -14.63
CA TYR A 186 -1.17 10.18 -15.06
C TYR A 186 0.06 10.66 -15.84
N ASN A 187 -0.03 11.82 -16.50
CA ASN A 187 1.08 12.44 -17.25
C ASN A 187 1.95 13.37 -16.40
N LEU A 188 1.89 13.29 -15.06
CA LEU A 188 2.72 14.07 -14.14
C LEU A 188 4.22 13.88 -14.43
N ARG A 189 4.96 15.00 -14.49
CA ARG A 189 6.38 15.02 -14.85
C ARG A 189 7.30 15.05 -13.63
N VAL A 190 8.46 14.42 -13.75
CA VAL A 190 9.52 14.47 -12.73
C VAL A 190 10.10 15.89 -12.69
N PRO A 191 10.23 16.51 -11.50
CA PRO A 191 10.81 17.84 -11.42
C PRO A 191 12.25 17.91 -11.95
N ARG A 192 12.64 19.06 -12.50
CA ARG A 192 14.00 19.34 -13.02
C ARG A 192 14.45 18.45 -14.20
N THR A 193 13.51 17.88 -14.94
CA THR A 193 13.78 17.09 -16.16
C THR A 193 13.27 17.77 -17.44
N ASN A 194 12.91 19.05 -17.38
CA ASN A 194 12.32 19.79 -18.49
C ASN A 194 11.10 19.10 -19.14
N GLY A 195 10.38 18.28 -18.38
CA GLY A 195 9.20 17.55 -18.86
C GLY A 195 9.50 16.23 -19.56
N GLU A 196 10.76 15.78 -19.62
CA GLU A 196 11.15 14.54 -20.32
C GLU A 196 10.73 13.28 -19.55
N GLU A 197 10.93 13.26 -18.22
CA GLU A 197 10.62 12.09 -17.40
C GLU A 197 9.21 12.15 -16.80
N PHE A 198 8.58 10.98 -16.67
CA PHE A 198 7.27 10.79 -16.05
C PHE A 198 7.40 10.25 -14.62
N VAL A 199 6.51 10.68 -13.73
CA VAL A 199 6.42 10.12 -12.36
C VAL A 199 5.91 8.69 -12.37
N PHE A 200 5.00 8.39 -13.29
CA PHE A 200 4.35 7.08 -13.41
C PHE A 200 5.00 6.28 -14.53
N GLU A 201 5.27 5.01 -14.25
CA GLU A 201 5.69 4.00 -15.22
C GLU A 201 4.61 3.79 -16.28
N GLU A 202 5.01 3.33 -17.46
CA GLU A 202 4.05 2.99 -18.51
C GLU A 202 3.26 1.77 -18.09
N LEU A 203 1.93 1.86 -18.15
CA LEU A 203 1.06 0.73 -17.90
C LEU A 203 1.21 -0.28 -19.02
N ASP A 204 1.26 -1.56 -18.65
CA ASP A 204 1.17 -2.64 -19.64
C ASP A 204 -0.18 -2.50 -20.39
N PRO A 205 -0.17 -2.38 -21.73
CA PRO A 205 -1.39 -2.29 -22.52
C PRO A 205 -2.40 -3.42 -22.24
N HIS A 206 -1.95 -4.60 -21.81
CA HIS A 206 -2.83 -5.71 -21.44
C HIS A 206 -3.75 -5.39 -20.25
N PHE A 207 -3.38 -4.42 -19.39
CA PHE A 207 -4.22 -3.97 -18.29
C PHE A 207 -5.35 -3.02 -18.75
N SER A 208 -5.23 -2.47 -19.96
CA SER A 208 -6.17 -1.48 -20.48
C SER A 208 -7.18 -2.06 -21.48
N VAL A 209 -7.14 -3.37 -21.75
CA VAL A 209 -7.99 -4.06 -22.75
C VAL A 209 -9.49 -3.90 -22.47
N ARG A 210 -9.87 -3.75 -21.20
CA ARG A 210 -11.27 -3.58 -20.79
C ARG A 210 -11.63 -2.14 -20.50
N ASP A 211 -10.71 -1.20 -20.71
CA ASP A 211 -10.95 0.17 -20.30
C ASP A 211 -11.86 0.88 -21.28
N VAL A 212 -12.75 1.68 -20.69
CA VAL A 212 -13.77 2.40 -21.43
C VAL A 212 -13.19 3.69 -21.95
N ALA A 213 -13.47 3.98 -23.22
CA ALA A 213 -13.24 5.28 -23.79
C ALA A 213 -14.42 6.20 -23.45
N GLY A 214 -14.20 7.22 -22.63
CA GLY A 214 -15.03 8.44 -22.63
C GLY A 214 -16.54 8.31 -22.30
N GLU A 215 -17.05 7.18 -21.81
CA GLU A 215 -18.47 7.03 -21.49
C GLU A 215 -18.93 7.93 -20.33
N THR A 216 -20.21 8.32 -20.37
CA THR A 216 -20.91 9.15 -19.38
C THR A 216 -20.68 8.72 -17.93
N VAL A 217 -20.29 9.68 -17.08
CA VAL A 217 -20.17 9.55 -15.63
C VAL A 217 -21.47 10.07 -15.00
N VAL A 218 -22.26 9.16 -14.46
CA VAL A 218 -23.68 9.36 -14.07
C VAL A 218 -23.88 10.48 -13.02
N SER A 219 -22.86 10.76 -12.20
CA SER A 219 -22.97 11.65 -11.04
C SER A 219 -22.33 13.03 -11.23
N VAL A 220 -21.90 13.37 -12.46
CA VAL A 220 -21.25 14.66 -12.72
C VAL A 220 -22.31 15.74 -12.88
N GLN A 221 -22.54 16.53 -11.83
CA GLN A 221 -23.38 17.72 -11.89
C GLN A 221 -22.62 18.84 -12.61
N TYR A 222 -22.99 19.08 -13.87
CA TYR A 222 -22.56 20.27 -14.60
C TYR A 222 -23.24 21.49 -13.99
N SER A 223 -22.49 22.52 -13.61
CA SER A 223 -23.06 23.71 -12.96
C SER A 223 -23.85 24.63 -13.91
N GLY A 224 -23.86 24.33 -15.22
CA GLY A 224 -24.57 25.13 -16.23
C GLY A 224 -23.86 26.42 -16.63
N ALA A 225 -22.76 26.80 -15.97
CA ALA A 225 -21.97 27.96 -16.36
C ALA A 225 -21.12 27.61 -17.60
N GLU A 226 -21.55 28.05 -18.78
CA GLU A 226 -20.72 28.05 -19.98
C GLU A 226 -19.46 28.86 -19.70
N THR A 227 -18.36 28.18 -19.41
CA THR A 227 -17.07 28.84 -19.29
C THR A 227 -16.44 29.00 -20.66
N GLY A 228 -16.70 30.14 -21.29
CA GLY A 228 -15.75 30.75 -22.22
C GLY A 228 -14.41 31.15 -21.56
N ILE A 229 -14.13 30.64 -20.35
CA ILE A 229 -12.92 30.88 -19.57
C ILE A 229 -11.92 29.78 -19.93
N CYS A 230 -11.19 29.97 -21.02
CA CYS A 230 -10.02 29.17 -21.31
C CYS A 230 -8.81 29.71 -20.54
N CYS A 231 -7.96 28.84 -20.00
CA CYS A 231 -6.63 29.27 -19.59
C CYS A 231 -5.88 29.81 -20.82
N ARG A 232 -5.41 31.07 -20.73
CA ARG A 232 -4.62 31.69 -21.80
C ARG A 232 -3.27 30.97 -21.92
N GLU A 233 -2.78 30.82 -23.15
CA GLU A 233 -1.46 30.24 -23.40
C GLU A 233 -0.35 31.12 -22.81
N SER A 234 0.63 30.51 -22.13
CA SER A 234 1.76 31.26 -21.54
C SER A 234 2.91 31.51 -22.52
N GLY A 235 2.85 30.93 -23.72
CA GLY A 235 3.94 30.92 -24.70
C GLY A 235 5.00 29.83 -24.48
N ASN A 236 4.92 29.06 -23.39
CA ASN A 236 5.76 27.87 -23.17
C ASN A 236 4.88 26.63 -22.93
N PRO A 237 4.63 25.80 -23.96
CA PRO A 237 3.72 24.65 -23.84
C PRO A 237 4.24 23.59 -22.87
N ILE A 238 5.56 23.44 -22.72
CA ILE A 238 6.15 22.48 -21.77
C ILE A 238 5.76 22.87 -20.33
N ASN A 239 5.95 24.15 -19.99
CA ASN A 239 5.61 24.66 -18.67
C ASN A 239 4.10 24.56 -18.39
N ASP A 240 3.27 24.89 -19.40
CA ASP A 240 1.81 24.75 -19.32
C ASP A 240 1.40 23.30 -19.01
N ALA A 241 1.89 22.34 -19.80
CA ALA A 241 1.56 20.93 -19.62
C ALA A 241 2.00 20.41 -18.23
N ILE A 242 3.22 20.75 -17.78
CA ILE A 242 3.72 20.39 -16.46
C ILE A 242 2.80 20.94 -15.36
N PHE A 243 2.41 22.20 -15.47
CA PHE A 243 1.56 22.85 -14.47
C PHE A 243 0.16 22.25 -14.43
N TYR A 244 -0.45 21.97 -15.60
CA TYR A 244 -1.76 21.31 -15.67
C TYR A 244 -1.73 19.89 -15.07
N CYS A 245 -0.71 19.10 -15.39
CA CYS A 245 -0.55 17.75 -14.81
C CYS A 245 -0.33 17.81 -13.29
N TYR A 246 0.42 18.80 -12.80
CA TYR A 246 0.63 19.04 -11.36
C TYR A 246 -0.68 19.34 -10.63
N LEU A 247 -1.50 20.26 -11.18
CA LEU A 247 -2.81 20.57 -10.59
C LEU A 247 -3.72 19.36 -10.62
N ALA A 248 -3.81 18.67 -11.76
CA ALA A 248 -4.60 17.47 -11.91
C ALA A 248 -4.21 16.38 -10.91
N ALA A 249 -2.92 16.08 -10.76
CA ALA A 249 -2.43 15.12 -9.76
C ALA A 249 -2.74 15.53 -8.32
N SER A 250 -2.81 16.83 -8.02
CA SER A 250 -3.20 17.31 -6.69
C SER A 250 -4.66 16.98 -6.35
N THR A 251 -5.55 16.91 -7.36
CA THR A 251 -6.99 16.59 -7.19
C THR A 251 -7.24 15.15 -6.78
N LEU A 252 -6.26 14.25 -6.97
CA LEU A 252 -6.40 12.84 -6.55
C LEU A 252 -6.71 12.73 -5.05
N ARG A 253 -6.34 13.71 -4.22
CA ARG A 253 -6.71 13.73 -2.80
C ARG A 253 -8.24 13.73 -2.56
N LEU A 254 -9.04 14.16 -3.53
CA LEU A 254 -10.51 14.18 -3.45
C LEU A 254 -11.14 12.78 -3.47
N PHE A 255 -10.38 11.71 -3.70
CA PHE A 255 -10.88 10.35 -3.45
C PHE A 255 -11.10 10.07 -1.96
N THR A 256 -10.49 10.85 -1.06
CA THR A 256 -10.56 10.61 0.40
C THR A 256 -10.78 11.87 1.23
N ARG A 257 -10.55 13.06 0.65
CA ARG A 257 -10.67 14.35 1.33
C ARG A 257 -11.85 15.14 0.79
N SER A 258 -12.50 15.86 1.70
CA SER A 258 -13.64 16.69 1.34
C SER A 258 -13.22 17.86 0.43
N PRO A 259 -14.15 18.39 -0.39
CA PRO A 259 -13.93 19.59 -1.20
C PRO A 259 -13.37 20.79 -0.41
N GLU A 260 -13.86 21.03 0.81
CA GLU A 260 -13.44 22.16 1.66
C GLU A 260 -11.96 22.04 2.05
N ASN A 261 -11.51 20.81 2.33
CA ASN A 261 -10.11 20.54 2.63
C ASN A 261 -9.20 20.87 1.42
N TYR A 262 -9.67 20.55 0.21
CA TYR A 262 -8.94 20.89 -1.01
C TYR A 262 -8.89 22.39 -1.27
N ILE A 263 -10.02 23.10 -1.11
CA ILE A 263 -10.10 24.56 -1.27
C ILE A 263 -9.17 25.26 -0.29
N GLY A 264 -9.18 24.86 0.98
CA GLY A 264 -8.28 25.40 2.00
C GLY A 264 -6.79 25.16 1.69
N ALA A 265 -6.47 24.11 0.94
CA ALA A 265 -5.10 23.79 0.53
C ALA A 265 -4.66 24.49 -0.79
N TRP A 266 -5.60 25.08 -1.55
CA TRP A 266 -5.36 25.55 -2.92
C TRP A 266 -4.17 26.50 -3.05
N THR A 267 -4.14 27.57 -2.25
CA THR A 267 -3.06 28.57 -2.28
C THR A 267 -1.69 27.93 -2.03
N ASN A 268 -1.61 26.97 -1.10
CA ASN A 268 -0.38 26.26 -0.79
C ASN A 268 0.03 25.30 -1.93
N ILE A 269 -0.94 24.64 -2.58
CA ILE A 269 -0.67 23.79 -3.76
C ILE A 269 -0.02 24.63 -4.87
N ILE A 270 -0.58 25.80 -5.18
CA ILE A 270 -0.03 26.71 -6.19
C ILE A 270 1.35 27.23 -5.77
N ALA A 271 1.51 27.70 -4.54
CA ALA A 271 2.77 28.26 -4.05
C ALA A 271 3.92 27.25 -4.04
N ARG A 272 3.64 25.96 -3.77
CA ARG A 272 4.65 24.90 -3.73
C ARG A 272 5.15 24.47 -5.11
N PHE A 273 4.45 24.81 -6.19
CA PHE A 273 4.80 24.43 -7.55
C PHE A 273 6.25 24.83 -7.91
N SER A 274 6.60 26.11 -7.72
CA SER A 274 7.93 26.63 -8.05
C SER A 274 9.04 25.96 -7.26
N GLY A 275 8.75 25.53 -6.03
CA GLY A 275 9.71 24.80 -5.19
C GLY A 275 10.06 23.42 -5.74
N PHE A 276 9.11 22.75 -6.39
CA PHE A 276 9.39 21.49 -7.07
C PHE A 276 10.06 21.71 -8.42
N TYR A 277 9.45 22.50 -9.30
CA TYR A 277 9.85 22.57 -10.72
C TYR A 277 10.88 23.65 -11.05
N GLY A 278 11.15 24.60 -10.16
CA GLY A 278 12.17 25.62 -10.36
C GLY A 278 11.74 26.79 -11.26
N PHE A 279 10.47 26.88 -11.64
CA PHE A 279 9.90 28.00 -12.39
C PHE A 279 8.53 28.40 -11.86
N THR A 280 8.12 29.64 -12.11
CA THR A 280 6.83 30.17 -11.64
C THR A 280 5.66 29.54 -12.40
N PRO A 281 4.49 29.34 -11.76
CA PRO A 281 3.28 28.92 -12.46
C PRO A 281 3.06 29.75 -13.73
N PRO A 282 2.92 29.12 -14.90
CA PRO A 282 2.84 29.84 -16.18
C PRO A 282 1.48 30.53 -16.39
N VAL A 283 0.45 30.09 -15.66
CA VAL A 283 -0.89 30.66 -15.67
C VAL A 283 -1.42 30.81 -14.25
N HIS A 284 -2.37 31.72 -14.06
CA HIS A 284 -3.10 31.89 -12.82
C HIS A 284 -4.47 31.21 -12.94
N PRO A 285 -4.61 29.94 -12.51
CA PRO A 285 -5.89 29.25 -12.55
C PRO A 285 -6.88 29.94 -11.60
N LEU A 286 -8.15 29.93 -11.98
CA LEU A 286 -9.21 30.36 -11.08
C LEU A 286 -9.26 29.47 -9.84
N ALA A 287 -9.68 30.05 -8.72
CA ALA A 287 -9.84 29.29 -7.48
C ALA A 287 -10.95 28.23 -7.64
N PRO A 288 -10.72 26.99 -7.19
CA PRO A 288 -11.75 25.96 -7.22
C PRO A 288 -13.00 26.36 -6.44
N THR A 289 -14.17 25.97 -6.93
CA THR A 289 -15.44 26.22 -6.24
C THR A 289 -15.93 24.98 -5.51
N GLN A 290 -16.64 25.19 -4.40
CA GLN A 290 -17.23 24.11 -3.62
C GLN A 290 -18.16 23.23 -4.46
N LEU A 291 -18.98 23.85 -5.32
CA LEU A 291 -19.91 23.14 -6.19
C LEU A 291 -19.18 22.21 -7.17
N ALA A 292 -18.17 22.73 -7.87
CA ALA A 292 -17.40 21.97 -8.84
C ALA A 292 -16.70 20.76 -8.21
N LEU A 293 -16.03 20.98 -7.08
CA LEU A 293 -15.32 19.94 -6.37
C LEU A 293 -16.26 18.91 -5.70
N SER A 294 -17.46 19.33 -5.28
CA SER A 294 -18.48 18.40 -4.77
C SER A 294 -18.96 17.43 -5.87
N GLY A 295 -19.19 17.94 -7.08
CA GLY A 295 -19.51 17.10 -8.24
C GLY A 295 -18.40 16.12 -8.58
N LEU A 296 -17.14 16.59 -8.58
CA LEU A 296 -15.97 15.73 -8.80
C LEU A 296 -15.81 14.66 -7.72
N HIS A 297 -15.93 15.05 -6.44
CA HIS A 297 -15.85 14.11 -5.31
C HIS A 297 -16.97 13.06 -5.35
N SER A 298 -18.19 13.45 -5.74
CA SER A 298 -19.30 12.53 -5.95
C SER A 298 -19.01 11.52 -7.07
N ALA A 299 -18.43 11.98 -8.19
CA ALA A 299 -17.97 11.12 -9.27
C ALA A 299 -16.91 10.09 -8.83
N PHE A 300 -15.92 10.52 -8.05
CA PHE A 300 -14.90 9.62 -7.51
C PHE A 300 -15.46 8.57 -6.55
N SER A 301 -16.51 8.91 -5.82
CA SER A 301 -17.13 8.03 -4.82
C SER A 301 -18.12 7.03 -5.43
N SER A 302 -18.86 7.43 -6.47
CA SER A 302 -19.97 6.64 -7.02
C SER A 302 -19.60 5.78 -8.22
N ASP A 303 -18.63 6.19 -9.05
CA ASP A 303 -18.22 5.42 -10.23
C ASP A 303 -17.00 4.53 -9.89
N ASN A 304 -17.20 3.22 -9.88
CA ASN A 304 -16.14 2.27 -9.61
C ASN A 304 -14.98 2.37 -10.61
N ARG A 305 -15.25 2.74 -11.88
CA ARG A 305 -14.23 2.90 -12.92
C ARG A 305 -13.25 4.02 -12.57
N MET A 306 -13.69 5.07 -11.88
CA MET A 306 -12.81 6.13 -11.39
C MET A 306 -11.82 5.58 -10.35
N ARG A 307 -12.30 4.75 -9.42
CA ARG A 307 -11.45 4.08 -8.43
C ARG A 307 -10.47 3.13 -9.10
N MET A 308 -10.91 2.33 -10.07
CA MET A 308 -10.00 1.41 -10.78
C MET A 308 -8.98 2.17 -11.62
N THR A 309 -9.34 3.32 -12.20
CA THR A 309 -8.39 4.21 -12.87
C THR A 309 -7.34 4.74 -11.89
N LEU A 310 -7.78 5.23 -10.71
CA LEU A 310 -6.86 5.63 -9.65
C LEU A 310 -5.94 4.48 -9.24
N TYR A 311 -6.47 3.25 -9.10
CA TYR A 311 -5.67 2.07 -8.79
C TYR A 311 -4.52 1.91 -9.77
N LYS A 312 -4.80 1.98 -11.08
CA LYS A 312 -3.80 1.86 -12.14
C LYS A 312 -2.76 2.99 -12.10
N ILE A 313 -3.19 4.23 -11.85
CA ILE A 313 -2.28 5.38 -11.66
C ILE A 313 -1.33 5.11 -10.48
N ILE A 314 -1.86 4.73 -9.32
CA ILE A 314 -1.06 4.47 -8.13
C ILE A 314 -0.15 3.25 -8.33
N TYR A 315 -0.66 2.18 -8.93
CA TYR A 315 0.13 0.99 -9.25
C TYR A 315 1.32 1.32 -10.15
N SER A 316 1.14 2.23 -11.11
CA SER A 316 2.21 2.71 -11.99
C SER A 316 3.26 3.56 -11.27
N THR A 317 3.10 3.82 -9.99
CA THR A 317 4.09 4.55 -9.22
C THR A 317 5.32 3.67 -9.05
N GLY A 318 6.38 3.98 -9.82
CA GLY A 318 7.65 3.29 -9.69
C GLY A 318 8.31 3.53 -8.32
N PRO A 319 9.31 2.73 -7.95
CA PRO A 319 10.03 2.87 -6.67
C PRO A 319 10.94 4.12 -6.61
N SER A 320 10.84 5.04 -7.57
CA SER A 320 11.76 6.18 -7.72
C SER A 320 11.70 7.12 -6.50
N PRO A 321 12.82 7.28 -5.76
CA PRO A 321 12.89 8.19 -4.62
C PRO A 321 12.93 9.66 -5.07
N LYS A 322 13.31 9.94 -6.33
CA LYS A 322 13.42 11.30 -6.88
C LYS A 322 12.11 12.10 -6.77
N CYS A 323 10.97 11.40 -6.85
CA CYS A 323 9.63 12.01 -6.85
C CYS A 323 8.87 11.84 -5.53
N GLU A 324 9.48 11.24 -4.50
CA GLU A 324 8.80 10.90 -3.25
C GLU A 324 8.20 12.14 -2.57
N GLY A 325 8.97 13.24 -2.50
CA GLY A 325 8.48 14.51 -1.93
C GLY A 325 7.28 15.10 -2.68
N LEU A 326 7.30 15.02 -4.02
CA LEU A 326 6.21 15.51 -4.87
C LEU A 326 4.95 14.65 -4.69
N ARG A 327 5.08 13.33 -4.78
CA ARG A 327 3.95 12.38 -4.62
C ARG A 327 3.28 12.50 -3.26
N ARG A 328 4.09 12.53 -2.19
CA ARG A 328 3.61 12.74 -0.81
C ARG A 328 2.85 14.05 -0.65
N PHE A 329 3.37 15.12 -1.23
CA PHE A 329 2.73 16.43 -1.17
C PHE A 329 1.41 16.49 -1.96
N LEU A 330 1.36 15.87 -3.14
CA LEU A 330 0.21 15.97 -4.03
C LEU A 330 -0.95 15.06 -3.61
N TYR A 331 -0.69 13.78 -3.32
CA TYR A 331 -1.76 12.81 -3.10
C TYR A 331 -1.45 11.70 -2.07
N GLU A 332 -0.22 11.18 -1.95
CA GLU A 332 -0.01 9.94 -1.16
C GLU A 332 -0.35 10.10 0.32
N ASN A 333 0.01 11.23 0.93
CA ASN A 333 -0.29 11.47 2.35
C ASN A 333 -1.79 11.56 2.63
N TYR A 334 -2.60 11.81 1.61
CA TYR A 334 -4.05 11.92 1.73
C TYR A 334 -4.75 10.59 1.42
N LEU A 335 -4.19 9.80 0.49
CA LEU A 335 -4.74 8.51 0.07
C LEU A 335 -4.28 7.33 0.93
N ALA A 336 -3.07 7.38 1.46
CA ALA A 336 -2.52 6.27 2.24
C ALA A 336 -3.22 6.15 3.60
N ASN A 337 -3.51 4.91 3.99
CA ASN A 337 -4.07 4.50 5.27
C ASN A 337 -5.33 5.29 5.68
N THR A 338 -6.13 5.72 4.69
CA THR A 338 -7.33 6.53 4.95
C THR A 338 -8.22 5.86 6.00
N GLY A 339 -8.56 6.59 7.07
CA GLY A 339 -9.40 6.11 8.16
C GLY A 339 -8.83 4.92 8.97
N LEU A 340 -7.56 4.54 8.77
CA LEU A 340 -6.83 3.51 9.51
C LEU A 340 -5.80 4.16 10.43
N HIS A 341 -6.21 5.14 11.25
CA HIS A 341 -5.28 5.89 12.11
C HIS A 341 -4.49 4.97 13.06
N ALA A 342 -5.09 3.85 13.50
CA ALA A 342 -4.42 2.87 14.36
C ALA A 342 -3.05 2.44 13.79
N VAL A 343 -2.96 2.20 12.49
CA VAL A 343 -1.73 1.77 11.81
C VAL A 343 -0.64 2.83 11.90
N GLY A 344 -0.97 4.07 11.55
CA GLY A 344 0.01 5.17 11.54
C GLY A 344 0.51 5.51 12.94
N ILE A 345 -0.39 5.49 13.92
CA ILE A 345 -0.07 5.73 15.33
C ILE A 345 0.78 4.58 15.89
N PHE A 346 0.42 3.33 15.58
CA PHE A 346 1.19 2.15 15.98
C PHE A 346 2.63 2.21 15.46
N ALA A 347 2.84 2.47 14.16
CA ALA A 347 4.17 2.57 13.58
C ALA A 347 5.01 3.69 14.22
N GLN A 348 4.40 4.85 14.49
CA GLN A 348 5.06 5.95 15.20
C GLN A 348 5.41 5.59 16.64
N LEU A 349 4.53 4.87 17.34
CA LEU A 349 4.76 4.43 18.70
C LEU A 349 5.91 3.41 18.80
N CYS A 350 5.97 2.42 17.89
CA CYS A 350 7.12 1.52 17.77
C CYS A 350 8.43 2.29 17.54
N ALA A 351 8.41 3.27 16.64
CA ALA A 351 9.57 4.11 16.34
C ALA A 351 10.01 4.96 17.54
N SER A 352 9.08 5.62 18.24
CA SER A 352 9.37 6.43 19.43
C SER A 352 9.89 5.58 20.59
N LEU A 353 9.36 4.36 20.75
CA LEU A 353 9.82 3.45 21.78
C LEU A 353 11.10 2.69 21.40
N GLY A 354 11.49 2.69 20.13
CA GLY A 354 12.61 1.89 19.62
C GLY A 354 12.40 0.39 19.88
N VAL A 355 11.19 -0.10 19.61
CA VAL A 355 10.77 -1.49 19.85
C VAL A 355 10.28 -2.11 18.54
N GLU A 356 10.62 -3.38 18.32
CA GLU A 356 10.13 -4.17 17.18
C GLU A 356 8.61 -4.36 17.23
N THR A 357 7.97 -4.38 16.07
CA THR A 357 6.51 -4.49 15.94
C THR A 357 5.96 -5.77 16.57
N GLU A 358 6.67 -6.87 16.44
CA GLU A 358 6.33 -8.19 16.94
C GLU A 358 6.31 -8.21 18.46
N LEU A 359 7.34 -7.64 19.10
CA LEU A 359 7.42 -7.54 20.56
C LEU A 359 6.25 -6.71 21.10
N MET A 360 5.93 -5.60 20.44
CA MET A 360 4.83 -4.73 20.85
C MET A 360 3.47 -5.46 20.79
N LEU A 361 3.22 -6.22 19.72
CA LEU A 361 2.00 -7.01 19.56
C LEU A 361 1.89 -8.14 20.59
N GLN A 362 3.02 -8.79 20.95
CA GLN A 362 3.04 -9.82 21.99
C GLN A 362 2.66 -9.26 23.37
N VAL A 363 3.22 -8.10 23.74
CA VAL A 363 2.98 -7.47 25.04
C VAL A 363 1.53 -7.03 25.24
N TRP A 364 0.85 -6.62 24.15
CA TRP A 364 -0.52 -6.12 24.22
C TRP A 364 -1.60 -7.20 24.10
N SER A 365 -1.21 -8.47 23.95
CA SER A 365 -2.14 -9.59 23.80
C SER A 365 -3.15 -9.63 24.95
N THR A 366 -4.35 -9.12 24.69
CA THR A 366 -5.46 -9.04 25.63
C THR A 366 -6.72 -9.53 24.93
N ARG A 367 -7.60 -10.20 25.66
CA ARG A 367 -8.84 -10.74 25.11
C ARG A 367 -9.73 -9.66 24.50
N GLU A 368 -9.79 -8.49 25.14
CA GLU A 368 -10.61 -7.34 24.75
C GLU A 368 -10.25 -6.79 23.35
N PHE A 369 -8.96 -6.67 23.04
CA PHE A 369 -8.47 -6.11 21.77
C PHE A 369 -7.88 -7.16 20.83
N SER A 370 -8.19 -8.44 21.07
CA SER A 370 -7.63 -9.57 20.31
C SER A 370 -7.84 -9.45 18.79
N ARG A 371 -9.02 -8.97 18.36
CA ARG A 371 -9.32 -8.73 16.94
C ARG A 371 -8.45 -7.63 16.33
N GLN A 372 -8.31 -6.50 17.01
CA GLN A 372 -7.49 -5.37 16.54
C GLN A 372 -6.02 -5.74 16.52
N ILE A 373 -5.53 -6.46 17.53
CA ILE A 373 -4.14 -6.95 17.58
C ILE A 373 -3.89 -7.96 16.46
N GLY A 374 -4.83 -8.88 16.21
CA GLY A 374 -4.76 -9.81 15.08
C GLY A 374 -4.68 -9.08 13.73
N ALA A 375 -5.54 -8.11 13.50
CA ALA A 375 -5.53 -7.30 12.27
C ALA A 375 -4.23 -6.47 12.13
N LEU A 376 -3.70 -5.90 13.22
CA LEU A 376 -2.39 -5.23 13.19
C LEU A 376 -1.26 -6.22 12.87
N SER A 377 -1.32 -7.45 13.38
CA SER A 377 -0.35 -8.49 13.06
C SER A 377 -0.36 -8.82 11.57
N GLU A 378 -1.54 -9.02 10.97
CA GLU A 378 -1.66 -9.20 9.51
C GLU A 378 -1.14 -7.98 8.73
N PHE A 379 -1.42 -6.77 9.22
CA PHE A 379 -0.88 -5.55 8.63
C PHE A 379 0.65 -5.51 8.66
N VAL A 380 1.27 -5.87 9.79
CA VAL A 380 2.73 -5.96 9.93
C VAL A 380 3.31 -6.97 8.96
N LYS A 381 2.67 -8.14 8.81
CA LYS A 381 3.09 -9.15 7.82
C LYS A 381 3.09 -8.57 6.41
N MET A 382 2.03 -7.85 6.00
CA MET A 382 2.01 -7.20 4.67
C MET A 382 3.08 -6.11 4.52
N MET A 383 3.38 -5.36 5.59
CA MET A 383 4.43 -4.32 5.56
C MET A 383 5.83 -4.90 5.39
N THR A 384 6.07 -6.08 5.98
CA THR A 384 7.39 -6.73 5.99
C THR A 384 7.54 -7.80 4.90
N ASN A 385 6.45 -8.16 4.21
CA ASN A 385 6.48 -9.11 3.12
C ASN A 385 7.39 -8.63 1.98
N ARG A 386 8.32 -9.49 1.56
CA ARG A 386 9.29 -9.25 0.48
C ARG A 386 8.92 -9.98 -0.82
N GLU A 387 7.78 -10.67 -0.84
CA GLU A 387 7.26 -11.30 -2.04
C GLU A 387 6.92 -10.26 -3.11
N ASN A 388 7.07 -10.66 -4.38
CA ASN A 388 6.91 -9.75 -5.52
C ASN A 388 5.52 -9.08 -5.58
N GLY A 389 4.51 -9.69 -4.97
CA GLY A 389 3.14 -9.19 -4.90
C GLY A 389 2.89 -8.04 -3.92
N TYR A 390 3.89 -7.59 -3.14
CA TYR A 390 3.71 -6.50 -2.15
C TYR A 390 4.74 -5.35 -2.28
N ASN A 391 5.59 -5.38 -3.31
CA ASN A 391 6.68 -4.42 -3.53
C ASN A 391 6.18 -2.97 -3.75
N ARG A 392 5.01 -2.79 -4.35
CA ARG A 392 4.38 -1.48 -4.61
C ARG A 392 3.57 -0.98 -3.42
N LYS A 393 3.31 -1.82 -2.42
CA LYS A 393 2.65 -1.49 -1.16
C LYS A 393 1.23 -0.95 -1.37
N MET A 394 0.48 -1.55 -2.30
CA MET A 394 -0.88 -1.13 -2.64
C MET A 394 -1.85 -1.30 -1.46
N TRP A 395 -1.53 -2.14 -0.48
CA TRP A 395 -2.24 -2.26 0.79
C TRP A 395 -2.41 -0.92 1.51
N ARG A 396 -1.52 0.06 1.31
CA ARG A 396 -1.65 1.42 1.87
C ARG A 396 -2.94 2.10 1.40
N TYR A 397 -3.45 1.72 0.24
CA TYR A 397 -4.61 2.33 -0.39
C TYR A 397 -5.82 1.40 -0.36
N GLY A 398 -5.71 0.22 0.28
CA GLY A 398 -6.70 -0.84 0.19
C GLY A 398 -8.12 -0.40 0.51
N ARG A 399 -8.29 0.50 1.49
CA ARG A 399 -9.60 1.02 1.89
C ARG A 399 -10.32 1.82 0.80
N ILE A 400 -9.57 2.45 -0.11
CA ILE A 400 -10.17 3.19 -1.22
C ILE A 400 -10.89 2.22 -2.17
N PHE A 401 -10.35 1.02 -2.33
CA PHE A 401 -10.81 0.02 -3.29
C PHE A 401 -11.72 -1.05 -2.68
N ASN A 402 -11.56 -1.32 -1.38
CA ASN A 402 -12.47 -2.15 -0.61
C ASN A 402 -12.75 -1.49 0.74
N GLU A 403 -14.00 -1.07 0.96
CA GLU A 403 -14.44 -0.43 2.21
C GLU A 403 -14.32 -1.34 3.44
N ASN A 404 -14.27 -2.66 3.25
CA ASN A 404 -14.09 -3.64 4.32
C ASN A 404 -12.62 -3.97 4.60
N PHE A 405 -11.68 -3.45 3.80
CA PHE A 405 -10.27 -3.68 4.06
C PHE A 405 -9.88 -3.15 5.44
N MET A 406 -9.34 -4.04 6.26
CA MET A 406 -8.97 -3.77 7.66
C MET A 406 -10.10 -3.10 8.45
N SER A 407 -11.35 -3.54 8.24
CA SER A 407 -12.56 -3.01 8.89
C SER A 407 -12.44 -2.96 10.42
N THR A 408 -11.74 -3.94 11.01
CA THR A 408 -11.45 -4.02 12.44
C THR A 408 -10.54 -2.90 12.96
N LEU A 409 -9.66 -2.35 12.10
CA LEU A 409 -8.73 -1.26 12.44
C LEU A 409 -9.24 0.13 12.02
N GLN A 410 -10.42 0.20 11.41
CA GLN A 410 -10.99 1.47 11.02
C GLN A 410 -11.32 2.29 12.25
N THR A 411 -10.92 3.55 12.22
CA THR A 411 -11.10 4.45 13.36
C THR A 411 -12.56 4.56 13.82
N LYS A 412 -13.52 4.48 12.89
CA LYS A 412 -14.96 4.44 13.21
C LYS A 412 -15.37 3.16 13.96
N SER A 413 -14.72 2.04 13.70
CA SER A 413 -15.03 0.72 14.26
C SER A 413 -14.29 0.45 15.57
N CYS A 414 -13.12 1.05 15.78
CA CYS A 414 -12.30 0.82 16.97
C CYS A 414 -11.82 2.12 17.67
N PRO A 415 -12.70 3.09 17.98
CA PRO A 415 -12.30 4.39 18.51
C PRO A 415 -11.57 4.28 19.87
N LYS A 416 -11.97 3.35 20.75
CA LYS A 416 -11.28 3.08 22.02
C LYS A 416 -9.83 2.64 21.80
N PHE A 417 -9.61 1.69 20.88
CA PHE A 417 -8.28 1.18 20.56
C PHE A 417 -7.38 2.27 19.97
N VAL A 418 -7.92 3.09 19.05
CA VAL A 418 -7.18 4.25 18.49
C VAL A 418 -6.82 5.25 19.60
N TYR A 419 -7.74 5.53 20.52
CA TYR A 419 -7.47 6.43 21.64
C TYR A 419 -6.37 5.89 22.57
N ILE A 420 -6.36 4.58 22.88
CA ILE A 420 -5.30 3.95 23.67
C ILE A 420 -3.93 4.21 23.02
N LEU A 421 -3.78 3.88 21.74
CA LEU A 421 -2.54 4.09 21.00
C LEU A 421 -2.14 5.57 20.95
N ALA A 422 -3.11 6.46 20.71
CA ALA A 422 -2.88 7.90 20.65
C ALA A 422 -2.43 8.47 22.01
N SER A 423 -3.04 8.01 23.09
CA SER A 423 -2.68 8.39 24.47
C SER A 423 -1.26 7.93 24.81
N MET A 424 -0.90 6.69 24.45
CA MET A 424 0.45 6.17 24.65
C MET A 424 1.49 7.00 23.90
N LEU A 425 1.23 7.27 22.61
CA LEU A 425 2.14 8.06 21.79
C LEU A 425 2.26 9.51 22.27
N LYS A 426 1.16 10.13 22.73
CA LYS A 426 1.21 11.46 23.35
C LYS A 426 2.04 11.47 24.64
N THR A 427 2.00 10.41 25.44
CA THR A 427 2.85 10.28 26.64
C THR A 427 4.31 10.10 26.28
N GLU A 428 4.62 9.32 25.24
CA GLU A 428 6.01 9.03 24.85
C GLU A 428 6.68 10.18 24.08
N ASP A 429 5.96 10.82 23.17
CA ASP A 429 6.45 11.93 22.36
C ASP A 429 5.42 13.08 22.28
N PRO A 430 5.27 13.88 23.35
CA PRO A 430 4.31 14.98 23.41
C PRO A 430 4.57 16.05 22.33
N ALA A 431 5.84 16.25 21.96
CA ALA A 431 6.26 17.31 21.05
C ALA A 431 5.76 17.05 19.63
N LYS A 432 5.82 15.81 19.15
CA LYS A 432 5.36 15.43 17.81
C LYS A 432 3.85 15.23 17.69
N CYS A 433 3.15 15.07 18.82
CA CYS A 433 1.78 14.53 18.84
C CYS A 433 0.73 15.49 19.40
N ARG A 434 0.91 16.81 19.24
CA ARG A 434 0.03 17.84 19.84
C ARG A 434 -1.47 17.59 19.55
N ASN A 435 -1.80 17.24 18.31
CA ASN A 435 -3.19 17.14 17.84
C ASN A 435 -3.66 15.68 17.68
N ILE A 436 -2.90 14.69 18.17
CA ILE A 436 -3.23 13.27 17.94
C ILE A 436 -4.55 12.85 18.60
N LEU A 437 -4.96 13.54 19.67
CA LEU A 437 -6.21 13.30 20.38
C LEU A 437 -7.41 14.05 19.78
N GLU A 438 -7.19 14.89 18.76
CA GLU A 438 -8.24 15.68 18.09
C GLU A 438 -8.87 14.92 16.90
N ILE A 439 -8.56 13.63 16.74
CA ILE A 439 -9.22 12.79 15.73
C ILE A 439 -10.73 12.75 16.04
N VAL A 440 -11.56 13.12 15.05
CA VAL A 440 -13.01 13.33 15.23
C VAL A 440 -13.73 12.14 15.86
N GLN A 441 -13.31 10.91 15.59
CA GLN A 441 -13.96 9.73 16.18
C GLN A 441 -13.58 9.50 17.65
N ILE A 442 -12.41 9.96 18.10
CA ILE A 442 -11.96 9.77 19.49
C ILE A 442 -12.26 10.99 20.37
N ILE A 443 -12.39 12.20 19.79
CA ILE A 443 -12.81 13.40 20.52
C ILE A 443 -14.21 13.21 21.13
N ASN A 444 -15.07 12.47 20.43
CA ASN A 444 -16.46 12.18 20.81
C ASN A 444 -16.59 11.09 21.89
N LEU A 445 -15.50 10.46 22.35
CA LEU A 445 -15.55 9.54 23.48
C LEU A 445 -15.85 10.30 24.78
N SER A 446 -16.66 9.71 25.67
CA SER A 446 -16.92 10.29 26.99
C SER A 446 -15.63 10.33 27.84
N ASP A 447 -15.56 11.27 28.77
CA ASP A 447 -14.39 11.44 29.62
C ASP A 447 -14.11 10.21 30.47
N GLU A 448 -15.16 9.51 30.93
CA GLU A 448 -15.01 8.24 31.63
C GLU A 448 -14.32 7.17 30.76
N VAL A 449 -14.75 7.03 29.49
CA VAL A 449 -14.14 6.08 28.55
C VAL A 449 -12.70 6.49 28.25
N LYS A 450 -12.43 7.78 28.07
CA LYS A 450 -11.08 8.31 27.85
C LYS A 450 -10.17 8.00 29.04
N MET A 451 -10.63 8.23 30.27
CA MET A 451 -9.86 7.90 31.49
C MET A 451 -9.51 6.41 31.56
N LYS A 452 -10.49 5.52 31.34
CA LYS A 452 -10.24 4.06 31.31
C LYS A 452 -9.25 3.66 30.22
N CYS A 453 -9.41 4.19 29.00
CA CYS A 453 -8.50 3.91 27.91
C CYS A 453 -7.08 4.43 28.18
N SER A 454 -6.94 5.61 28.78
CA SER A 454 -5.64 6.14 29.18
C SER A 454 -4.97 5.25 30.24
N ALA A 455 -5.73 4.73 31.22
CA ALA A 455 -5.20 3.78 32.20
C ALA A 455 -4.69 2.48 31.54
N VAL A 456 -5.45 1.94 30.57
CA VAL A 456 -5.00 0.78 29.77
C VAL A 456 -3.72 1.11 28.99
N GLY A 457 -3.68 2.26 28.33
CA GLY A 457 -2.51 2.72 27.59
C GLY A 457 -1.27 2.88 28.47
N GLN A 458 -1.39 3.44 29.68
CA GLN A 458 -0.28 3.53 30.62
C GLN A 458 0.21 2.14 31.05
N ASN A 459 -0.70 1.21 31.36
CA ASN A 459 -0.33 -0.16 31.70
C ASN A 459 0.46 -0.83 30.57
N TRP A 460 -0.03 -0.72 29.34
CA TRP A 460 0.63 -1.25 28.14
C TRP A 460 2.01 -0.62 27.92
N LEU A 461 2.13 0.69 28.10
CA LEU A 461 3.38 1.42 27.95
C LEU A 461 4.41 0.97 29.00
N SER A 462 4.00 0.83 30.26
CA SER A 462 4.85 0.33 31.34
C SER A 462 5.34 -1.09 31.08
N LYS A 463 4.47 -1.99 30.60
CA LYS A 463 4.84 -3.37 30.25
C LYS A 463 5.88 -3.41 29.14
N VAL A 464 5.67 -2.66 28.05
CA VAL A 464 6.64 -2.60 26.94
C VAL A 464 8.00 -2.09 27.43
N LYS A 465 8.01 -1.03 28.26
CA LYS A 465 9.25 -0.49 28.82
C LYS A 465 9.95 -1.49 29.73
N ALA A 466 9.22 -2.27 30.54
CA ALA A 466 9.80 -3.32 31.37
C ALA A 466 10.52 -4.37 30.52
N VAL A 467 9.86 -4.88 29.47
CA VAL A 467 10.43 -5.88 28.56
C VAL A 467 11.66 -5.34 27.82
N LYS A 468 11.58 -4.10 27.31
CA LYS A 468 12.70 -3.45 26.63
C LYS A 468 13.96 -3.37 27.51
N HIS A 469 13.79 -3.23 28.82
CA HIS A 469 14.88 -3.17 29.78
C HIS A 469 15.29 -4.56 30.33
N GLY A 470 14.86 -5.65 29.69
CA GLY A 470 15.22 -7.01 30.08
C GLY A 470 14.60 -7.46 31.40
N LYS A 471 13.50 -6.83 31.82
CA LYS A 471 12.71 -7.35 32.95
C LYS A 471 11.76 -8.41 32.41
N ASP A 472 11.89 -9.62 32.92
CA ASP A 472 10.97 -10.71 32.59
C ASP A 472 9.52 -10.31 32.95
N LEU A 473 8.59 -10.63 32.05
CA LEU A 473 7.16 -10.49 32.28
C LEU A 473 6.73 -11.63 33.21
N CYS A 474 6.76 -11.39 34.52
CA CYS A 474 6.07 -12.26 35.48
C CYS A 474 4.55 -12.08 35.38
#